data_AF-A0A440C059-F1
#
_entry.id   AF-A0A440C059-F1
#
_cell.length_a   1.000
_cell.length_b   1.000
_cell.length_c   1.000
_cell.angle_alpha   90.00
_cell.angle_beta   90.00
_cell.angle_gamma   90.00
#
_symmetry.space_group_name_H-M   'P 1'
#
loop_
_entity.id
_entity.type
_entity.pdbx_description
1 polymer ?
#
loop_
_entity_poly.entity_id
_entity_poly.type
_entity_poly.pdbx_seq_one_letter_code
_entity_poly.pdbx_strand_id
1 'polypeptide(L)'
;QVLAGIALGAAIGYFYPETGESLKPLGDAFIKVVKMIIAPVVFLTIATGIAGMNDLQKVGRVAGKAMVYFLTFSTLALVVGLIVANVVQPGAGLNIDPASLDLQAVKGFVAKAHEQSVTGFLMNIIPSTIPGAFADGDILQVLFFSVLFG
;
A
#
# COMPACT_ATOMS: atom_id res chain seq x y z
N GLN A 1 22.53 -11.55 -1.74
CA GLN A 1 21.62 -12.61 -1.26
C GLN A 1 20.19 -12.43 -1.76
N VAL A 2 19.50 -11.29 -1.53
CA VAL A 2 18.10 -11.09 -1.97
C VAL A 2 17.92 -11.22 -3.49
N LEU A 3 18.75 -10.55 -4.30
CA LEU A 3 18.69 -10.65 -5.77
C LEU A 3 18.89 -12.09 -6.27
N ALA A 4 19.82 -12.82 -5.66
CA ALA A 4 20.02 -14.25 -5.97
C ALA A 4 18.79 -15.07 -5.58
N GLY A 5 18.14 -14.78 -4.45
CA GLY A 5 16.89 -15.42 -4.04
C GLY A 5 15.74 -15.16 -5.01
N ILE A 6 15.61 -13.93 -5.53
CA ILE A 6 14.60 -13.59 -6.55
C ILE A 6 14.87 -14.37 -7.84
N ALA A 7 16.12 -14.40 -8.30
CA ALA A 7 16.50 -15.12 -9.51
C ALA A 7 16.25 -16.64 -9.39
N LEU A 8 16.62 -17.23 -8.26
CA LEU A 8 16.38 -18.65 -7.98
C LEU A 8 14.89 -18.95 -7.83
N GLY A 9 14.13 -18.10 -7.13
CA GLY A 9 12.68 -18.26 -7.00
C GLY A 9 11.96 -18.18 -8.34
N ALA A 10 12.34 -17.24 -9.20
CA ALA A 10 11.83 -17.13 -10.56
C ALA A 10 12.20 -18.35 -11.42
N ALA A 11 13.45 -18.83 -11.33
CA ALA A 11 13.88 -20.03 -12.04
C ALA A 11 13.10 -21.28 -11.58
N ILE A 12 12.92 -21.48 -10.27
CA ILE A 12 12.13 -22.59 -9.73
C ILE A 12 10.66 -22.49 -10.17
N GLY A 13 10.05 -21.31 -10.11
CA GLY A 13 8.67 -21.11 -10.55
C GLY A 13 8.47 -21.36 -12.05
N TYR A 14 9.49 -21.11 -12.88
CA TYR A 14 9.44 -21.35 -14.32
C TYR A 14 9.72 -22.81 -14.69
N PHE A 15 10.76 -23.43 -14.13
CA PHE A 15 11.18 -24.79 -14.49
C PHE A 15 10.44 -25.90 -13.71
N TYR A 16 9.99 -25.61 -12.48
CA TYR A 16 9.33 -26.56 -11.58
C TYR A 16 8.08 -25.94 -10.92
N PRO A 17 7.00 -25.70 -11.67
CA PRO A 17 5.83 -24.94 -11.20
C PRO A 17 5.15 -25.55 -9.96
N GLU A 18 4.97 -26.88 -9.89
CA GLU A 18 4.39 -27.53 -8.69
C GLU A 18 5.24 -27.31 -7.43
N THR A 19 6.57 -27.36 -7.58
CA THR A 19 7.48 -27.06 -6.47
C THR A 19 7.40 -25.58 -6.10
N GLY A 20 7.31 -24.69 -7.08
CA GLY A 20 7.10 -23.25 -6.86
C GLY A 20 5.81 -22.96 -6.08
N GLU A 21 4.70 -23.60 -6.41
CA GLU A 21 3.44 -23.46 -5.67
C GLU A 21 3.55 -23.99 -4.23
N SER A 22 4.24 -25.12 -4.04
CA SER A 22 4.47 -25.69 -2.70
C SER A 22 5.29 -24.77 -1.78
N LEU A 23 6.09 -23.86 -2.36
CA LEU A 23 6.89 -22.87 -1.63
C LEU A 23 6.10 -21.60 -1.28
N LYS A 24 4.88 -21.41 -1.80
CA LYS A 24 4.03 -20.25 -1.49
C LYS A 24 3.85 -20.00 0.02
N PRO A 25 3.64 -21.01 0.89
CA PRO A 25 3.51 -20.79 2.33
C PRO A 25 4.73 -20.10 2.96
N LEU A 26 5.93 -20.26 2.40
CA LEU A 26 7.13 -19.56 2.86
C LEU A 26 7.05 -18.05 2.54
N GLY A 27 6.57 -17.72 1.34
CA GLY A 27 6.31 -16.33 0.94
C GLY A 27 5.21 -15.70 1.77
N ASP A 28 4.11 -16.42 2.00
CA ASP A 28 2.99 -15.96 2.83
C ASP A 28 3.42 -15.74 4.28
N ALA A 29 4.24 -16.64 4.85
CA ALA A 29 4.80 -16.48 6.19
C ALA A 29 5.70 -15.24 6.28
N PHE A 30 6.58 -15.02 5.30
CA PHE A 30 7.42 -13.83 5.25
C PHE A 30 6.58 -12.55 5.20
N ILE A 31 5.58 -12.49 4.31
CA ILE A 31 4.67 -11.34 4.21
C ILE A 31 3.93 -11.11 5.53
N LYS A 32 3.48 -12.17 6.21
CA LYS A 32 2.77 -12.07 7.49
C LYS A 32 3.66 -11.50 8.60
N VAL A 33 4.92 -11.92 8.68
CA VAL A 33 5.90 -11.39 9.63
C VAL A 33 6.19 -9.91 9.36
N VAL A 34 6.42 -9.55 8.09
CA VAL A 34 6.65 -8.14 7.71
C VAL A 34 5.43 -7.29 8.07
N LYS A 35 4.22 -7.71 7.68
CA LYS A 35 2.97 -6.99 7.97
C LYS A 35 2.74 -6.76 9.46
N MET A 36 3.03 -7.75 10.30
CA MET A 36 2.90 -7.66 11.76
C MET A 36 3.79 -6.55 12.36
N ILE A 37 4.97 -6.34 11.79
CA ILE A 37 5.97 -5.39 12.31
C ILE A 37 5.67 -3.94 11.85
N ILE A 38 4.94 -3.74 10.74
CA ILE A 38 4.68 -2.41 10.17
C ILE A 38 4.02 -1.47 11.18
N ALA A 39 2.90 -1.87 11.81
CA ALA A 39 2.16 -0.98 12.70
C ALA A 39 2.99 -0.51 13.91
N PRO A 40 3.66 -1.39 14.69
CA PRO A 40 4.54 -0.96 15.77
C PRO A 40 5.71 -0.07 15.30
N VAL A 41 6.35 -0.41 14.18
CA VAL A 41 7.50 0.35 13.67
C VAL A 41 7.08 1.74 13.22
N VAL A 42 5.96 1.88 12.51
CA VAL A 42 5.42 3.18 12.11
C VAL A 42 5.14 4.03 13.34
N PHE A 43 4.47 3.47 14.36
CA PHE A 43 4.18 4.21 15.59
C PHE A 43 5.43 4.68 16.29
N LEU A 44 6.38 3.79 16.57
CA LEU A 44 7.61 4.14 17.26
C LEU A 44 8.42 5.18 16.46
N THR A 45 8.53 5.02 15.14
CA THR A 45 9.32 5.92 14.30
C THR A 45 8.72 7.33 14.27
N ILE A 46 7.40 7.45 14.11
CA ILE A 46 6.74 8.75 14.02
C ILE A 46 6.66 9.40 15.40
N ALA A 47 6.23 8.66 16.43
CA ALA A 47 6.09 9.19 17.78
C ALA A 47 7.44 9.67 18.34
N THR A 48 8.49 8.84 18.24
CA THR A 48 9.84 9.26 18.69
C THR A 48 10.44 10.33 17.80
N GLY A 49 10.13 10.32 16.51
CA GLY A 49 10.56 11.34 15.56
C GLY A 49 10.00 12.72 15.91
N ILE A 50 8.72 12.81 16.27
CA ILE A 50 8.07 14.06 16.67
C ILE A 50 8.53 14.48 18.08
N ALA A 51 8.59 13.55 19.03
CA ALA A 51 9.06 13.82 20.39
C ALA A 51 10.51 14.34 20.43
N GLY A 52 11.34 13.94 19.48
CA GLY A 52 12.71 14.45 19.32
C GLY A 52 12.79 15.88 18.75
N MET A 53 11.69 16.45 18.28
CA MET A 53 11.63 17.80 17.72
C MET A 53 11.23 18.81 18.81
N ASN A 54 12.15 19.72 19.15
CA ASN A 54 11.93 20.76 20.17
C ASN A 54 10.79 21.78 19.85
N ASP A 55 10.17 21.71 18.67
CA ASP A 55 9.18 22.70 18.23
C ASP A 55 8.17 22.09 17.24
N LEU A 56 6.90 22.16 17.61
CA LEU A 56 5.77 21.65 16.83
C LEU A 56 5.60 22.39 15.49
N GLN A 57 6.02 23.65 15.39
CA GLN A 57 6.03 24.39 14.12
C GLN A 57 7.01 23.78 13.11
N LYS A 58 8.11 23.21 13.58
CA LYS A 58 9.07 22.51 12.70
C LYS A 58 8.46 21.23 12.17
N VAL A 59 7.69 20.49 12.99
CA VAL A 59 6.96 19.29 12.58
C VAL A 59 6.00 19.62 11.44
N GLY A 60 5.14 20.63 11.62
CA GLY A 60 4.19 21.07 10.59
C GLY A 60 4.87 21.51 9.29
N ARG A 61 6.01 22.20 9.37
CA ARG A 61 6.80 22.61 8.19
C ARG A 61 7.41 21.41 7.46
N VAL A 62 7.91 20.42 8.18
CA VAL A 62 8.46 19.18 7.59
C VAL A 62 7.33 18.37 6.93
N ALA A 63 6.20 18.21 7.61
CA ALA A 63 5.01 17.54 7.06
C ALA A 63 4.51 18.24 5.80
N GLY A 64 4.44 19.57 5.79
CA GLY A 64 4.07 20.36 4.60
C GLY A 64 5.03 20.15 3.44
N LYS A 65 6.35 20.20 3.69
CA LYS A 65 7.36 19.90 2.66
C LYS A 65 7.24 18.47 2.12
N ALA A 66 7.01 17.50 3.01
CA ALA A 66 6.81 16.10 2.63
C ALA A 66 5.55 15.93 1.77
N MET A 67 4.45 16.62 2.11
CA MET A 67 3.20 16.58 1.34
C MET A 67 3.38 17.16 -0.07
N VAL A 68 4.06 18.31 -0.19
CA VAL A 68 4.39 18.91 -1.50
C VAL A 68 5.29 17.99 -2.31
N TYR A 69 6.32 17.41 -1.67
CA TYR A 69 7.20 16.43 -2.31
C TYR A 69 6.41 15.20 -2.80
N PHE A 70 5.56 14.63 -1.95
CA PHE A 70 4.74 13.46 -2.25
C PHE A 70 3.78 13.73 -3.41
N LEU A 71 3.04 14.84 -3.37
CA LEU A 71 2.13 15.22 -4.46
C LEU A 71 2.89 15.41 -5.76
N THR A 72 4.00 16.13 -5.75
CA THR A 72 4.79 16.43 -6.96
C THR A 72 5.33 15.15 -7.60
N PHE A 73 6.02 14.31 -6.83
CA PHE A 73 6.61 13.08 -7.35
C PHE A 73 5.55 12.03 -7.71
N SER A 74 4.44 11.94 -6.98
CA SER A 74 3.35 11.01 -7.31
C SER A 74 2.64 11.42 -8.60
N THR A 75 2.38 12.72 -8.79
CA THR A 75 1.82 13.23 -10.04
C THR A 75 2.78 13.00 -11.21
N LEU A 76 4.08 13.23 -11.02
CA LEU A 76 5.09 12.94 -12.06
C LEU A 76 5.11 11.45 -12.41
N ALA A 77 5.09 10.56 -11.41
CA ALA A 77 5.05 9.12 -11.63
C ALA A 77 3.79 8.69 -12.39
N LEU A 78 2.63 9.29 -12.07
CA LEU A 78 1.36 9.06 -12.78
C LEU A 78 1.47 9.50 -14.25
N VAL A 79 2.03 10.68 -14.51
CA VAL A 79 2.24 11.18 -15.88
C VAL A 79 3.12 10.23 -16.68
N VAL A 80 4.24 9.77 -16.11
CA VAL A 80 5.13 8.80 -16.77
C VAL A 80 4.39 7.48 -17.01
N GLY A 81 3.66 6.97 -16.00
CA GLY A 81 2.86 5.76 -16.13
C GLY A 81 1.81 5.85 -17.23
N LEU A 82 1.15 7.02 -17.35
CA LEU A 82 0.17 7.29 -18.40
C LEU A 82 0.82 7.32 -19.78
N ILE A 83 1.97 7.98 -19.93
CA ILE A 83 2.71 8.00 -21.20
C ILE A 83 3.09 6.58 -21.61
N VAL A 84 3.71 5.81 -20.71
CA VAL A 84 4.11 4.43 -20.99
C VAL A 84 2.91 3.56 -21.34
N ALA A 85 1.80 3.65 -20.60
CA ALA A 85 0.59 2.88 -20.88
C ALA A 85 0.00 3.22 -22.25
N ASN A 86 0.00 4.49 -22.66
CA ASN A 86 -0.53 4.89 -23.97
C ASN A 86 0.41 4.55 -25.15
N VAL A 87 1.72 4.48 -24.92
CA VAL A 87 2.71 4.14 -25.95
C VAL A 87 2.85 2.63 -26.12
N VAL A 88 3.02 1.89 -25.02
CA VAL A 88 3.19 0.42 -25.04
C VAL A 88 1.86 -0.28 -25.31
N GLN A 89 0.73 0.37 -24.96
CA GLN A 89 -0.63 -0.16 -25.09
C GLN A 89 -0.73 -1.60 -24.56
N PRO A 90 -0.39 -1.86 -23.29
CA PRO A 90 -0.47 -3.20 -22.70
C PRO A 90 -1.94 -3.63 -22.63
N GLY A 91 -2.42 -4.28 -23.69
CA GLY A 91 -3.82 -4.66 -23.87
C GLY A 91 -4.31 -4.59 -25.32
N ALA A 92 -3.57 -3.91 -26.22
CA ALA A 92 -3.84 -3.98 -27.65
C ALA A 92 -3.70 -5.44 -28.14
N GLY A 93 -4.77 -5.97 -28.75
CA GLY A 93 -4.82 -7.36 -29.20
C GLY A 93 -5.46 -8.35 -28.22
N LEU A 94 -5.90 -7.91 -27.05
CA LEU A 94 -6.81 -8.70 -26.20
C LEU A 94 -8.19 -8.74 -26.86
N ASN A 95 -8.55 -9.87 -27.49
CA ASN A 95 -9.91 -10.13 -28.02
C ASN A 95 -10.88 -10.46 -26.87
N ILE A 96 -11.06 -9.53 -25.94
CA ILE A 96 -12.00 -9.66 -24.83
C ILE A 96 -13.31 -9.03 -25.27
N ASP A 97 -14.34 -9.85 -25.46
CA ASP A 97 -15.70 -9.36 -25.67
C ASP A 97 -16.27 -8.88 -24.32
N PRO A 98 -16.50 -7.57 -24.13
CA PRO A 98 -17.03 -7.02 -22.89
C PRO A 98 -18.39 -7.62 -22.48
N ALA A 99 -19.17 -8.14 -23.45
CA ALA A 99 -20.46 -8.76 -23.22
C ALA A 99 -20.36 -10.19 -22.66
N SER A 100 -19.20 -10.83 -22.80
CA SER A 100 -18.91 -12.18 -22.26
C SER A 100 -18.32 -12.17 -20.85
N LEU A 101 -18.04 -10.98 -20.30
CA LEU A 101 -17.42 -10.81 -18.99
C LEU A 101 -18.44 -11.04 -17.86
N ASP A 102 -18.08 -11.90 -16.90
CA ASP A 102 -18.89 -12.12 -15.71
C ASP A 102 -18.85 -10.88 -14.79
N LEU A 103 -19.86 -10.03 -14.91
CA LEU A 103 -20.03 -8.83 -14.11
C LEU A 103 -20.28 -9.16 -12.62
N GLN A 104 -20.63 -10.39 -12.23
CA GLN A 104 -20.82 -10.77 -10.82
C GLN A 104 -19.53 -10.63 -10.03
N ALA A 105 -18.39 -11.03 -10.59
CA ALA A 105 -17.08 -10.90 -9.95
C ALA A 105 -16.65 -9.44 -9.73
N VAL A 106 -17.20 -8.50 -10.53
CA VAL A 106 -16.81 -7.09 -10.53
C VAL A 106 -17.77 -6.22 -9.71
N LYS A 107 -19.03 -6.65 -9.51
CA LYS A 107 -20.05 -5.91 -8.75
C LYS A 107 -19.59 -5.45 -7.37
N GLY A 108 -18.89 -6.31 -6.63
CA GLY A 108 -18.38 -5.97 -5.29
C GLY A 108 -17.33 -4.86 -5.30
N PHE A 109 -16.50 -4.81 -6.35
CA PHE A 109 -15.50 -3.74 -6.52
C PHE A 109 -16.14 -2.42 -6.95
N VAL A 110 -17.14 -2.47 -7.83
CA VAL A 110 -17.90 -1.28 -8.27
C VAL A 110 -18.67 -0.66 -7.11
N ALA A 111 -19.30 -1.48 -6.27
CA ALA A 111 -20.00 -1.00 -5.07
C ALA A 111 -19.03 -0.31 -4.09
N LYS A 112 -17.88 -0.94 -3.80
CA LYS A 112 -16.84 -0.34 -2.95
C LYS A 112 -16.29 0.97 -3.50
N ALA A 113 -16.08 1.07 -4.82
CA ALA A 113 -15.62 2.30 -5.45
C ALA A 113 -16.65 3.43 -5.28
N HIS A 114 -17.94 3.11 -5.31
CA HIS A 114 -19.01 4.09 -5.14
C HIS A 114 -19.21 4.55 -3.69
N GLU A 115 -18.82 3.72 -2.72
CA GLU A 115 -18.80 4.07 -1.28
C GLU A 115 -17.59 4.92 -0.87
N GLN A 116 -16.57 5.01 -1.74
CA GLN A 116 -15.34 5.72 -1.46
C GLN A 116 -15.53 7.24 -1.59
N SER A 117 -16.04 7.85 -0.53
CA SER A 117 -16.21 9.30 -0.40
C SER A 117 -15.04 9.94 0.34
N VAL A 118 -14.77 11.23 0.07
CA VAL A 118 -13.77 12.02 0.81
C VAL A 118 -14.12 12.03 2.31
N THR A 119 -15.40 12.20 2.64
CA THR A 119 -15.87 12.15 4.03
C THR A 119 -15.61 10.80 4.67
N GLY A 120 -15.92 9.69 3.99
CA GLY A 120 -15.65 8.34 4.48
C GLY A 120 -14.16 8.09 4.70
N PHE A 121 -13.31 8.55 3.76
CA PHE A 121 -11.86 8.47 3.91
C PHE A 121 -11.35 9.23 5.14
N LEU A 122 -11.79 10.48 5.34
CA LEU A 122 -11.40 11.28 6.50
C LEU A 122 -11.88 10.68 7.82
N MET A 123 -13.10 10.15 7.85
CA MET A 123 -13.64 9.46 9.04
C MET A 123 -12.86 8.19 9.37
N ASN A 124 -12.40 7.43 8.36
CA ASN A 124 -11.60 6.22 8.56
C ASN A 124 -10.20 6.48 9.13
N ILE A 125 -9.70 7.72 9.07
CA ILE A 125 -8.41 8.08 9.70
C ILE A 125 -8.52 8.06 11.23
N ILE A 126 -9.70 8.35 11.77
CA ILE A 126 -9.92 8.40 13.21
C ILE A 126 -10.29 6.99 13.69
N PRO A 127 -9.42 6.29 14.47
CA PRO A 127 -9.74 4.95 14.94
C PRO A 127 -10.88 4.96 15.95
N SER A 128 -11.78 3.97 15.86
CA SER A 128 -12.81 3.74 16.87
C SER A 128 -12.21 3.34 18.23
N THR A 129 -11.09 2.59 18.21
CA THR A 129 -10.33 2.23 19.42
C THR A 129 -8.83 2.17 19.10
N ILE A 130 -7.99 2.53 20.07
CA ILE A 130 -6.53 2.49 19.92
C ILE A 130 -6.04 1.07 19.61
N PRO A 131 -6.40 0.02 20.38
CA PRO A 131 -5.92 -1.33 20.08
C PRO A 131 -6.40 -1.85 18.73
N GLY A 132 -7.61 -1.46 18.29
CA GLY A 132 -8.16 -1.81 16.98
C GLY A 132 -7.28 -1.32 15.84
N ALA A 133 -6.78 -0.08 15.89
CA ALA A 133 -5.89 0.48 14.86
C ALA A 133 -4.65 -0.41 14.62
N PHE A 134 -4.06 -0.95 15.69
CA PHE A 134 -2.90 -1.85 15.60
C PHE A 134 -3.27 -3.29 15.25
N ALA A 135 -4.42 -3.78 15.72
CA ALA A 135 -4.88 -5.15 15.49
C ALA A 135 -5.39 -5.37 14.05
N ASP A 136 -6.14 -4.40 13.52
CA ASP A 136 -6.68 -4.41 12.17
C ASP A 136 -5.61 -4.03 11.12
N GLY A 137 -4.48 -3.46 11.58
CA GLY A 137 -3.36 -3.09 10.74
C GLY A 137 -3.64 -1.88 9.85
N ASP A 138 -4.59 -1.01 10.24
CA ASP A 138 -4.87 0.22 9.51
C ASP A 138 -3.75 1.24 9.73
N ILE A 139 -2.89 1.37 8.71
CA ILE A 139 -1.72 2.23 8.75
C ILE A 139 -2.10 3.70 8.93
N LEU A 140 -3.23 4.17 8.35
CA LEU A 140 -3.64 5.56 8.45
C LEU A 140 -4.08 5.89 9.88
N GLN A 141 -4.81 4.97 10.52
CA GLN A 141 -5.22 5.12 11.91
C GLN A 141 -4.03 5.10 12.87
N VAL A 142 -3.08 4.18 12.65
CA VAL A 142 -1.83 4.12 13.43
C VAL A 142 -1.05 5.42 13.26
N LEU A 143 -0.91 5.92 12.03
CA LEU A 143 -0.21 7.19 11.76
C LEU A 143 -0.87 8.36 12.48
N PHE A 144 -2.18 8.48 12.41
CA PHE A 144 -2.93 9.54 13.09
C PHE A 144 -2.68 9.53 14.59
N PHE A 145 -2.81 8.36 15.23
CA PHE A 145 -2.54 8.21 16.66
C PHE A 145 -1.07 8.53 17.01
N SER A 146 -0.12 8.12 16.16
CA SER A 146 1.31 8.39 16.35
C SER A 146 1.63 9.88 16.39
N VAL A 147 0.98 10.66 15.52
CA VAL A 147 1.15 12.12 15.44
C VAL A 147 0.55 12.84 16.64
N LEU A 148 -0.51 12.30 17.25
CA LEU A 148 -1.11 12.86 18.46
C LEU A 148 -0.30 12.53 19.73
N PHE A 149 0.41 11.39 19.74
CA PHE A 149 1.15 10.92 20.91
C PHE A 149 2.60 11.42 20.95
N GLY A 150 3.27 11.51 19.80
CA GLY A 150 4.64 12.03 19.69
C GLY A 150 4.72 13.53 19.81
#